data_AF-A0A528FSP9-F1
#
_entry.id   AF-A0A528FSP9-F1
#
_cell.length_a   1.000
_cell.length_b   1.000
_cell.length_c   1.000
_cell.angle_alpha   90.00
_cell.angle_beta   90.00
_cell.angle_gamma   90.00
#
_symmetry.space_group_name_H-M   'P 1'
#
loop_
_entity.id
_entity.type
_entity.pdbx_description
1 polymer ?
#
loop_
_entity_poly.entity_id
_entity_poly.type
_entity_poly.pdbx_seq_one_letter_code
_entity_poly.pdbx_strand_id
1 'polypeptide(L)'
;MPRQSGRLHMPPDLLDQVIVRQRAHVPCICSIMVHREALVAVGGFDEAFELYEDQTLLVKLLLRYPVFVTSTPTGRYRQHLDSTSAKATASGIYDRLRPHAARIGFLEWVEMHASASGLMTPELQRALRFAFARYPAQRRPLTLRDRFDLAIEAGRRFARRLTPRRILSKVFRLLTTARR
;
A
#
# COMPACT_ATOMS: atom_id res chain seq x y z
N MET A 1 0.86 8.46 -7.39
CA MET A 1 0.52 8.68 -5.97
C MET A 1 0.52 10.18 -5.67
N PRO A 2 -0.56 10.92 -6.00
CA PRO A 2 -0.50 12.40 -6.06
C PRO A 2 -0.20 13.08 -4.72
N ARG A 3 -0.60 12.47 -3.60
CA ARG A 3 -0.33 13.03 -2.27
C ARG A 3 1.12 12.85 -1.83
N GLN A 4 1.80 11.83 -2.35
CA GLN A 4 3.16 11.49 -1.96
C GLN A 4 4.20 12.08 -2.93
N SER A 5 3.80 12.43 -4.15
CA SER A 5 4.71 12.88 -5.20
C SER A 5 5.39 14.23 -4.92
N GLY A 6 6.58 14.41 -5.49
CA GLY A 6 7.33 15.67 -5.47
C GLY A 6 8.14 15.91 -4.20
N ARG A 7 8.35 14.87 -3.37
CA ARG A 7 9.08 15.00 -2.11
C ARG A 7 9.78 13.71 -1.70
N LEU A 8 10.78 13.90 -0.85
CA LEU A 8 11.48 12.85 -0.11
C LEU A 8 10.65 12.45 1.11
N HIS A 9 10.59 11.15 1.40
CA HIS A 9 9.98 10.59 2.61
C HIS A 9 11.04 9.82 3.38
N MET A 10 11.07 10.00 4.71
CA MET A 10 12.03 9.32 5.56
C MET A 10 11.48 7.95 6.02
N PRO A 11 12.33 6.97 6.36
CA PRO A 11 11.85 5.76 7.01
C PRO A 11 11.19 6.07 8.37
N PRO A 12 10.07 5.41 8.73
CA PRO A 12 9.26 4.46 7.98
C PRO A 12 8.00 5.08 7.32
N ASP A 13 7.98 6.39 7.02
CA ASP A 13 6.78 7.18 6.70
C ASP A 13 5.89 6.62 5.58
N LEU A 14 6.52 6.04 4.56
CA LEU A 14 5.81 5.46 3.42
C LEU A 14 5.37 4.02 3.64
N LEU A 15 5.97 3.30 4.59
CA LEU A 15 5.67 1.89 4.84
C LEU A 15 4.19 1.71 5.18
N ASP A 16 3.67 2.53 6.08
CA ASP A 16 2.26 2.51 6.43
C ASP A 16 1.35 2.82 5.23
N GLN A 17 1.66 3.90 4.51
CA GLN A 17 0.82 4.42 3.45
C GLN A 17 0.76 3.47 2.25
N VAL A 18 1.90 2.88 1.88
CA VAL A 18 2.05 2.06 0.67
C VAL A 18 1.78 0.59 0.99
N ILE A 19 2.40 0.07 2.05
CA ILE A 19 2.37 -1.35 2.36
C ILE A 19 1.27 -1.64 3.37
N VAL A 20 1.31 -1.14 4.60
CA VAL A 20 0.46 -1.66 5.70
C VAL A 20 -1.03 -1.35 5.49
N ARG A 21 -1.39 -0.06 5.43
CA ARG A 21 -2.79 0.38 5.27
C ARG A 21 -3.21 0.58 3.82
N GLN A 22 -2.28 0.47 2.86
CA GLN A 22 -2.52 0.60 1.40
C GLN A 22 -3.37 1.84 1.05
N ARG A 23 -3.08 2.97 1.70
CA ARG A 23 -3.70 4.28 1.45
C ARG A 23 -3.16 4.95 0.19
N ALA A 24 -2.02 4.47 -0.30
CA ALA A 24 -1.42 4.80 -1.57
C ALA A 24 -1.22 3.52 -2.40
N HIS A 25 -0.90 3.69 -3.68
CA HIS A 25 -0.64 2.55 -4.56
C HIS A 25 0.75 1.97 -4.28
N VAL A 26 0.83 0.64 -4.23
CA VAL A 26 2.12 -0.06 -4.32
C VAL A 26 2.70 0.18 -5.72
N PRO A 27 3.92 0.71 -5.86
CA PRO A 27 4.55 0.88 -7.16
C PRO A 27 4.87 -0.50 -7.77
N CYS A 28 4.73 -0.62 -9.09
CA CYS A 28 5.28 -1.77 -9.79
C CYS A 28 6.82 -1.75 -9.70
N ILE A 29 7.47 -2.91 -9.57
CA ILE A 29 8.94 -3.00 -9.53
C ILE A 29 9.58 -2.43 -10.80
N CYS A 30 8.91 -2.54 -11.95
CA CYS A 30 9.36 -1.89 -13.21
C CYS A 30 9.30 -0.35 -13.19
N SER A 31 8.83 0.27 -12.10
CA SER A 31 8.67 1.72 -11.96
C SER A 31 9.47 2.30 -10.79
N ILE A 32 10.31 1.51 -10.13
CA ILE A 32 11.24 1.98 -9.10
C ILE A 32 12.67 2.01 -9.64
N MET A 33 13.49 2.90 -9.08
CA MET A 33 14.93 2.95 -9.31
C MET A 33 15.62 2.90 -7.95
N VAL A 34 16.61 2.04 -7.81
CA VAL A 34 17.29 1.78 -6.54
C VAL A 34 18.80 1.73 -6.81
N HIS A 35 19.59 2.36 -5.94
CA HIS A 35 21.04 2.21 -5.99
C HIS A 35 21.43 0.76 -5.74
N ARG A 36 22.38 0.23 -6.52
CA ARG A 36 22.83 -1.16 -6.39
C ARG A 36 23.26 -1.50 -4.96
N GLU A 37 23.99 -0.60 -4.30
CA GLU A 37 24.44 -0.78 -2.92
C GLU A 37 23.28 -0.92 -1.94
N ALA A 38 22.20 -0.15 -2.11
CA ALA A 38 21.02 -0.24 -1.27
C ALA A 38 20.28 -1.56 -1.48
N LEU A 39 20.17 -2.03 -2.73
CA LEU A 39 19.57 -3.32 -3.06
C LEU A 39 20.35 -4.49 -2.44
N VAL A 40 21.68 -4.47 -2.54
CA VAL A 40 22.56 -5.48 -1.94
C VAL A 40 22.48 -5.42 -0.41
N ALA A 41 22.49 -4.22 0.17
CA ALA A 41 22.47 -4.05 1.62
C ALA A 41 21.18 -4.56 2.28
N VAL A 42 20.05 -4.55 1.57
CA VAL A 42 18.78 -5.14 2.05
C VAL A 42 18.61 -6.61 1.69
N GLY A 43 19.57 -7.20 0.97
CA GLY A 43 19.50 -8.60 0.56
C GLY A 43 18.43 -8.91 -0.48
N GLY A 44 17.98 -7.91 -1.26
CA GLY A 44 17.02 -8.13 -2.35
C GLY A 44 15.63 -8.60 -1.89
N PHE A 45 14.98 -9.37 -2.77
CA PHE A 45 13.66 -9.96 -2.56
C PHE A 45 13.71 -11.11 -1.55
N ASP A 46 12.57 -11.48 -0.98
CA ASP A 46 12.41 -12.68 -0.17
C ASP A 46 11.68 -13.75 -1.00
N GLU A 47 12.45 -14.71 -1.51
CA GLU A 47 12.00 -15.77 -2.42
C GLU A 47 11.12 -16.83 -1.72
N ALA A 48 10.95 -16.75 -0.40
CA ALA A 48 9.98 -17.59 0.31
C ALA A 48 8.52 -17.24 -0.06
N PHE A 49 8.30 -16.09 -0.69
CA PHE A 49 6.98 -15.63 -1.10
C PHE A 49 6.74 -15.90 -2.59
N GLU A 50 5.64 -16.60 -2.90
CA GLU A 50 5.12 -16.65 -4.28
C GLU A 50 4.25 -15.40 -4.59
N LEU A 51 3.49 -14.92 -3.59
CA LEU A 51 2.76 -13.66 -3.64
C LEU A 51 3.39 -12.68 -2.66
N TYR A 52 3.49 -11.41 -3.06
CA TYR A 52 4.15 -10.33 -2.31
C TYR A 52 5.68 -10.35 -2.30
N GLU A 53 6.32 -11.27 -3.03
CA GLU A 53 7.78 -11.30 -3.22
C GLU A 53 8.33 -9.90 -3.56
N ASP A 54 7.70 -9.24 -4.53
CA ASP A 54 8.03 -7.88 -4.96
C ASP A 54 7.96 -6.84 -3.81
N GLN A 55 6.92 -6.93 -3.00
CA GLN A 55 6.68 -6.04 -1.87
C GLN A 55 7.63 -6.29 -0.69
N THR A 56 8.27 -7.46 -0.59
CA THR A 56 9.28 -7.73 0.44
C THR A 56 10.47 -6.78 0.27
N LEU A 57 10.95 -6.59 -0.97
CA LEU A 57 12.01 -5.63 -1.28
C LEU A 57 11.59 -4.21 -0.88
N LEU A 58 10.36 -3.81 -1.23
CA LEU A 58 9.84 -2.49 -0.88
C LEU A 58 9.83 -2.27 0.63
N VAL A 59 9.40 -3.25 1.43
CA VAL A 59 9.38 -3.14 2.89
C VAL A 59 10.79 -2.90 3.43
N LYS A 60 11.77 -3.70 3.00
CA LYS A 60 13.16 -3.57 3.47
C LYS A 60 13.74 -2.20 3.08
N LEU A 61 13.47 -1.72 1.86
CA LEU A 61 13.91 -0.38 1.42
C LEU A 61 13.22 0.75 2.20
N LEU A 62 11.90 0.68 2.37
CA LEU A 62 11.10 1.69 3.09
C LEU A 62 11.41 1.77 4.59
N LEU A 63 11.97 0.70 5.16
CA LEU A 63 12.48 0.68 6.53
C LEU A 63 13.92 1.22 6.62
N ARG A 64 14.71 1.26 5.55
CA ARG A 64 16.15 1.58 5.67
C ARG A 64 16.56 2.88 5.00
N TYR A 65 15.88 3.29 3.93
CA TYR A 65 16.34 4.39 3.09
C TYR A 65 15.25 5.44 2.84
N PRO A 66 15.62 6.72 2.74
CA PRO A 66 14.73 7.76 2.22
C PRO A 66 14.27 7.43 0.80
N VAL A 67 13.01 7.72 0.50
CA VAL A 67 12.42 7.46 -0.83
C VAL A 67 11.81 8.73 -1.40
N PHE A 68 12.27 9.10 -2.59
CA PHE A 68 11.66 10.17 -3.37
C PHE A 68 10.56 9.61 -4.27
N VAL A 69 9.36 10.17 -4.19
CA VAL A 69 8.23 9.78 -5.04
C VAL A 69 8.09 10.78 -6.18
N THR A 70 8.33 10.35 -7.42
CA THR A 70 8.11 11.19 -8.60
C THR A 70 6.62 11.33 -8.93
N SER A 71 6.23 12.47 -9.52
CA SER A 71 4.90 12.69 -10.11
C SER A 71 4.79 12.10 -11.51
N THR A 72 5.91 11.77 -12.15
CA THR A 72 5.97 11.29 -13.54
C THR A 72 5.70 9.78 -13.60
N PRO A 73 4.74 9.33 -14.43
CA PRO A 73 4.60 7.90 -14.73
C PRO A 73 5.83 7.40 -15.50
N THR A 74 6.52 6.40 -14.96
CA THR A 74 7.79 5.87 -15.53
C THR A 74 7.63 4.54 -16.25
N GLY A 75 6.45 3.91 -16.22
CA GLY A 75 6.24 2.63 -16.87
C GLY A 75 4.77 2.30 -17.12
N ARG A 76 4.54 1.39 -18.07
CA ARG A 76 3.26 0.73 -18.31
C ARG A 76 3.47 -0.77 -18.11
N TYR A 77 2.76 -1.34 -17.15
CA TYR A 77 2.86 -2.76 -16.85
C TYR A 77 1.88 -3.57 -17.70
N ARG A 78 2.38 -4.59 -18.40
CA ARG A 78 1.55 -5.53 -19.15
C ARG A 78 0.91 -6.52 -18.19
N GLN A 79 -0.41 -6.51 -18.12
CA GLN A 79 -1.17 -7.51 -17.34
C GLN A 79 -1.54 -8.68 -18.24
N HIS A 80 -1.36 -9.91 -17.76
CA HIS A 80 -1.74 -11.13 -18.47
C HIS A 80 -2.21 -12.22 -17.50
N LEU A 81 -3.01 -13.15 -18.01
CA LEU A 81 -3.67 -14.20 -17.23
C LEU A 81 -2.68 -15.19 -16.61
N ASP A 82 -1.50 -15.37 -17.22
CA ASP A 82 -0.48 -16.29 -16.70
C ASP A 82 0.38 -15.71 -15.58
N SER A 83 0.18 -14.45 -15.19
CA SER A 83 0.93 -13.84 -14.08
C SER A 83 0.58 -14.50 -12.74
N THR A 84 1.53 -14.54 -11.82
CA THR A 84 1.36 -15.15 -10.48
C THR A 84 0.13 -14.60 -9.77
N SER A 85 -0.06 -13.28 -9.79
CA SER A 85 -1.24 -12.65 -9.17
C SER A 85 -2.55 -12.98 -9.89
N ALA A 86 -2.56 -13.13 -11.21
CA ALA A 86 -3.76 -13.52 -11.96
C ALA A 86 -4.15 -14.96 -11.66
N LYS A 87 -3.19 -15.88 -11.65
CA LYS A 87 -3.40 -17.29 -11.25
C LYS A 87 -3.91 -17.38 -9.80
N ALA A 88 -3.30 -16.64 -8.88
CA ALA A 88 -3.74 -16.60 -7.48
C ALA A 88 -5.13 -15.97 -7.30
N THR A 89 -5.51 -15.03 -8.16
CA THR A 89 -6.88 -14.49 -8.19
C THR A 89 -7.87 -15.55 -8.63
N ALA A 90 -7.54 -16.28 -9.71
CA ALA A 90 -8.38 -17.33 -10.25
C ALA A 90 -8.57 -18.51 -9.28
N SER A 91 -7.55 -18.83 -8.48
CA SER A 91 -7.62 -19.87 -7.45
C SER A 91 -8.24 -19.41 -6.12
N GLY A 92 -8.59 -18.12 -5.98
CA GLY A 92 -9.19 -17.57 -4.77
C GLY A 92 -8.21 -17.31 -3.61
N ILE A 93 -6.90 -17.53 -3.81
CA ILE A 93 -5.84 -17.29 -2.81
C ILE A 93 -5.59 -15.79 -2.61
N TYR A 94 -5.84 -14.99 -3.65
CA TYR A 94 -5.62 -13.55 -3.69
C TYR A 94 -6.89 -12.80 -4.12
N ASP A 95 -7.26 -11.75 -3.38
CA ASP A 95 -8.27 -10.79 -3.81
C ASP A 95 -7.72 -9.38 -3.56
N ARG A 96 -7.62 -8.57 -4.62
CA ARG A 96 -7.05 -7.23 -4.53
C ARG A 96 -7.80 -6.30 -3.56
N LEU A 97 -9.10 -6.51 -3.38
CA LEU A 97 -9.98 -5.62 -2.62
C LEU A 97 -10.43 -6.21 -1.28
N ARG A 98 -10.53 -7.55 -1.20
CA ARG A 98 -11.01 -8.25 -0.01
C ARG A 98 -9.88 -8.81 0.83
N PRO A 99 -10.11 -9.07 2.13
CA PRO A 99 -9.18 -9.84 2.95
C PRO A 99 -8.93 -11.23 2.35
N HIS A 100 -7.68 -11.69 2.33
CA HIS A 100 -7.30 -13.04 1.91
C HIS A 100 -6.07 -13.55 2.69
N ALA A 101 -5.85 -14.87 2.71
CA ALA A 101 -4.87 -15.51 3.60
C ALA A 101 -3.42 -15.10 3.33
N ALA A 102 -3.00 -15.03 2.06
CA ALA A 102 -1.63 -14.64 1.69
C ALA A 102 -1.24 -13.25 2.25
N ARG A 103 -2.21 -12.36 2.46
CA ARG A 103 -1.96 -11.05 3.04
C ARG A 103 -1.64 -11.10 4.53
N ILE A 104 -2.17 -12.07 5.26
CA ILE A 104 -1.89 -12.23 6.71
C ILE A 104 -0.42 -12.57 6.90
N GLY A 105 0.07 -13.63 6.24
CA GLY A 105 1.48 -14.05 6.36
C GLY A 105 2.44 -12.95 5.93
N PHE A 106 2.10 -12.20 4.89
CA PHE A 106 2.87 -11.01 4.50
C PHE A 106 2.87 -9.91 5.58
N LEU A 107 1.73 -9.62 6.23
CA LEU A 107 1.67 -8.61 7.30
C LEU A 107 2.44 -9.04 8.55
N GLU A 108 2.43 -10.32 8.90
CA GLU A 108 3.24 -10.89 9.99
C GLU A 108 4.74 -10.75 9.70
N TRP A 109 5.14 -11.03 8.46
CA TRP A 109 6.51 -10.82 8.00
C TRP A 109 6.93 -9.33 8.04
N VAL A 110 6.03 -8.41 7.67
CA VAL A 110 6.26 -6.95 7.78
C VAL A 110 6.43 -6.53 9.23
N GLU A 111 5.58 -7.03 10.14
CA GLU A 111 5.65 -6.75 11.58
C GLU A 111 7.00 -7.21 12.16
N MET A 112 7.45 -8.41 11.80
CA MET A 112 8.77 -8.94 12.17
C MET A 112 9.90 -8.05 11.66
N HIS A 113 9.89 -7.66 10.38
CA HIS A 113 10.94 -6.81 9.80
C HIS A 113 10.98 -5.40 10.40
N ALA A 114 9.83 -4.77 10.64
CA ALA A 114 9.76 -3.47 11.27
C ALA A 114 10.22 -3.50 12.73
N SER A 115 9.98 -4.62 13.44
CA SER A 115 10.47 -4.81 14.81
C SER A 115 12.00 -4.97 14.81
N ALA A 116 12.52 -5.82 13.93
CA ALA A 116 13.96 -6.07 13.80
C ALA A 116 14.75 -4.83 13.37
N SER A 117 14.14 -3.93 12.59
CA SER A 117 14.81 -2.69 12.16
C SER A 117 14.86 -1.59 13.23
N GLY A 118 14.20 -1.78 14.38
CA GLY A 118 14.08 -0.75 15.42
C GLY A 118 13.19 0.43 15.05
N LEU A 119 12.43 0.36 13.94
CA LEU A 119 11.56 1.44 13.45
C LEU A 119 10.07 1.15 13.66
N MET A 120 9.76 0.31 14.63
CA MET A 120 8.39 0.00 15.03
C MET A 120 7.78 1.16 15.86
N THR A 121 7.49 2.28 15.19
CA THR A 121 6.90 3.47 15.82
C THR A 121 5.48 3.20 16.34
N PRO A 122 4.96 3.98 17.32
CA PRO A 122 3.57 3.85 17.78
C PRO A 122 2.55 3.96 16.64
N GLU A 123 2.81 4.82 15.65
CA GLU A 123 1.99 5.00 14.46
C GLU A 123 1.99 3.75 13.58
N LEU A 124 3.14 3.10 13.41
CA LEU A 124 3.28 1.88 12.62
C LEU A 124 2.64 0.68 13.32
N GLN A 125 2.86 0.52 14.63
CA GLN A 125 2.17 -0.48 15.45
C GLN A 125 0.66 -0.35 15.32
N ARG A 126 0.18 0.89 15.39
CA ARG A 126 -1.24 1.21 15.23
C ARG A 126 -1.75 0.89 13.83
N ALA A 127 -0.99 1.21 12.79
CA ALA A 127 -1.31 0.87 11.41
C ALA A 127 -1.42 -0.66 11.22
N LEU A 128 -0.51 -1.44 11.82
CA LEU A 128 -0.56 -2.90 11.79
C LEU A 128 -1.80 -3.44 12.49
N ARG A 129 -2.16 -2.94 13.68
CA ARG A 129 -3.42 -3.31 14.36
C ARG A 129 -4.63 -3.06 13.46
N PHE A 130 -4.67 -1.94 12.75
CA PHE A 130 -5.75 -1.62 11.80
C PHE A 130 -5.76 -2.54 10.59
N ALA A 131 -4.59 -2.92 10.07
CA ALA A 131 -4.49 -3.87 8.97
C ALA A 131 -5.00 -5.26 9.40
N PHE A 132 -4.58 -5.75 10.58
CA PHE A 132 -5.01 -7.02 11.16
C PHE A 132 -6.48 -7.03 11.60
N ALA A 133 -7.09 -5.89 11.94
CA ALA A 133 -8.51 -5.81 12.31
C ALA A 133 -9.45 -6.37 11.21
N ARG A 134 -9.00 -6.38 9.95
CA ARG A 134 -9.73 -6.91 8.80
C ARG A 134 -9.78 -8.44 8.76
N TYR A 135 -9.00 -9.13 9.59
CA TYR A 135 -8.81 -10.58 9.58
C TYR A 135 -9.21 -11.19 10.93
N PRO A 136 -10.46 -11.68 11.10
CA PRO A 136 -10.98 -12.17 12.38
C PRO A 136 -10.05 -13.12 13.13
N ALA A 137 -9.42 -14.07 12.44
CA ALA A 137 -8.56 -15.09 13.04
C ALA A 137 -7.20 -14.54 13.55
N GLN A 138 -6.77 -13.36 13.08
CA GLN A 138 -5.50 -12.73 13.47
C GLN A 138 -5.72 -11.31 13.99
N ARG A 139 -6.94 -11.01 14.48
CA ARG A 139 -7.25 -9.70 15.06
C ARG A 139 -6.37 -9.46 16.28
N ARG A 140 -5.56 -8.42 16.20
CA ARG A 140 -4.88 -7.87 17.38
C ARG A 140 -5.89 -7.11 18.25
N PRO A 141 -5.71 -7.07 19.59
CA PRO A 141 -6.55 -6.25 20.46
C PRO A 141 -6.53 -4.78 20.04
N LEU A 142 -7.72 -4.18 19.93
CA LEU A 142 -7.88 -2.76 19.60
C LEU A 142 -8.21 -1.98 20.86
N THR A 143 -7.49 -0.87 21.08
CA THR A 143 -7.80 0.10 22.14
C THR A 143 -9.12 0.84 21.87
N LEU A 144 -9.69 1.54 22.86
CA LEU A 144 -10.88 2.38 22.63
C LEU A 144 -10.61 3.48 21.59
N ARG A 145 -9.43 4.11 21.64
CA ARG A 145 -8.99 5.10 20.66
C ARG A 145 -8.88 4.50 19.26
N ASP A 146 -8.39 3.27 19.15
CA ASP A 146 -8.31 2.53 17.88
C ASP A 146 -9.70 2.29 17.28
N ARG A 147 -10.67 1.88 18.09
CA ARG A 147 -12.05 1.68 17.65
C ARG A 147 -12.69 2.99 17.17
N PHE A 148 -12.50 4.07 17.93
CA PHE A 148 -13.01 5.40 17.58
C PHE A 148 -12.44 5.88 16.24
N ASP A 149 -11.13 5.80 16.05
CA ASP A 149 -10.49 6.25 14.81
C ASP A 149 -10.84 5.38 13.60
N LEU A 150 -11.03 4.06 13.80
CA LEU A 150 -11.55 3.18 12.76
C LEU A 150 -12.97 3.58 12.34
N ALA A 151 -13.83 3.95 13.30
CA ALA A 151 -15.17 4.44 13.01
C ALA A 151 -15.14 5.77 12.22
N ILE A 152 -14.28 6.71 12.61
CA ILE A 152 -14.05 7.95 11.84
C ILE A 152 -13.56 7.63 10.43
N GLU A 153 -12.60 6.72 10.28
CA GLU A 153 -12.07 6.35 8.97
C GLU A 153 -13.12 5.65 8.09
N ALA A 154 -13.98 4.83 8.68
CA ALA A 154 -15.13 4.23 8.00
C ALA A 154 -16.12 5.31 7.55
N GLY A 155 -16.47 6.25 8.42
CA GLY A 155 -17.33 7.40 8.09
C GLY A 155 -16.74 8.26 6.96
N ARG A 156 -15.45 8.59 7.01
CA ARG A 156 -14.74 9.31 5.94
C ARG A 156 -14.69 8.52 4.63
N ARG A 157 -14.59 7.19 4.67
CA ARG A 157 -14.67 6.33 3.47
C ARG A 157 -16.08 6.35 2.88
N PHE A 158 -17.10 6.29 3.72
CA PHE A 158 -18.49 6.37 3.31
C PHE A 158 -18.82 7.73 2.68
N ALA A 159 -18.46 8.85 3.33
CA ALA A 159 -18.61 10.19 2.78
C ALA A 159 -17.89 10.38 1.43
N ARG A 160 -16.70 9.78 1.27
CA ARG A 160 -15.96 9.77 -0.02
C ARG A 160 -16.63 8.97 -1.14
N ARG A 161 -17.47 7.98 -0.81
CA ARG A 161 -18.27 7.25 -1.78
C ARG A 161 -19.52 8.03 -2.19
N LEU A 162 -20.08 8.81 -1.27
CA LEU A 162 -21.25 9.65 -1.49
C LEU A 162 -20.92 10.96 -2.20
N THR A 163 -19.67 11.42 -2.17
CA THR A 163 -19.24 12.62 -2.91
C THR A 163 -19.23 12.31 -4.41
N PRO A 164 -20.11 12.94 -5.23
CA PRO A 164 -20.25 12.60 -6.62
C PRO A 164 -19.03 13.08 -7.40
N ARG A 165 -18.07 12.18 -7.64
CA ARG A 165 -16.94 12.40 -8.56
C ARG A 165 -17.35 12.62 -10.04
N ARG A 166 -18.65 12.70 -10.34
CA ARG A 166 -19.20 12.64 -11.70
C ARG A 166 -20.08 13.82 -12.13
N ILE A 167 -20.35 14.81 -11.27
CA ILE A 167 -21.18 15.97 -11.67
C ILE A 167 -20.30 17.16 -12.07
N LEU A 168 -19.20 17.43 -11.36
CA LEU A 168 -18.35 18.60 -11.64
C LEU A 168 -17.58 18.50 -12.98
N SER A 169 -17.25 17.30 -13.47
CA SER A 169 -16.50 17.15 -14.74
C SER A 169 -17.39 17.20 -15.98
N LYS A 170 -18.71 16.95 -15.86
CA LYS A 170 -19.67 17.08 -16.97
C LYS A 170 -20.13 18.53 -17.13
N VAL A 171 -20.38 19.25 -16.03
CA VAL A 171 -20.77 20.67 -16.07
C VAL A 171 -19.63 21.53 -16.62
N PHE A 172 -18.36 21.22 -16.26
CA PHE A 172 -17.22 21.99 -16.76
C PHE A 172 -16.97 21.81 -18.26
N ARG A 173 -17.21 20.61 -18.84
CA ARG A 173 -17.11 20.41 -20.31
C ARG A 173 -18.25 21.06 -21.09
N LEU A 174 -19.46 21.09 -20.53
CA LEU A 174 -20.60 21.76 -21.18
C LEU A 174 -20.43 23.28 -21.23
N LEU A 175 -19.82 23.88 -20.21
CA LEU A 175 -19.59 25.33 -20.15
C LEU A 175 -18.41 25.81 -21.01
N THR A 176 -17.41 24.95 -21.29
CA THR A 176 -16.27 25.31 -22.16
C THR A 176 -16.52 25.07 -23.65
N THR A 177 -17.58 24.36 -24.01
CA THR A 177 -17.93 24.08 -25.43
C THR A 177 -18.98 25.05 -26.00
N ALA A 178 -19.59 25.89 -25.14
CA ALA A 178 -20.59 26.89 -25.54
C ALA A 178 -19.99 28.30 -25.79
N ARG A 179 -18.66 28.42 -25.88
CA ARG A 179 -17.95 29.65 -26.28
C ARG A 179 -17.02 29.37 -27.48
N ARG A 180 -17.60 28.99 -28.60
CA ARG A 180 -17.03 29.18 -29.94
C ARG A 180 -18.15 29.56 -30.89
#